data_AF-A0A0K9Q0D9-F1
#
_entry.id   AF-A0A0K9Q0D9-F1
#
_cell.length_a   1.000
_cell.length_b   1.000
_cell.length_c   1.000
_cell.angle_alpha   90.00
_cell.angle_beta   90.00
_cell.angle_gamma   90.00
#
_symmetry.space_group_name_H-M   'P 1'
#
loop_
_entity.id
_entity.type
_entity.pdbx_description
1 polymer ?
#
loop_
_entity_poly.entity_id
_entity_poly.type
_entity_poly.pdbx_seq_one_letter_code
_entity_poly.pdbx_strand_id
1 'polypeptide(L)'
;MSIPGLNYTRKGNVGHHAGYYNIVHSNAARLVYYFFESRERGDDPVVLWLTRGPGCSSELAIFYENGPFKFADDMSLVWNNHGWYKVSNIIYIDQQLLLLYITRNKT
;
A
#
# COMPACT_ATOMS: atom_id res chain seq x y z
N MET A 1 6.62 11.10 2.29
CA MET A 1 6.76 10.67 3.71
C MET A 1 8.19 10.12 3.87
N SER A 2 8.70 9.90 5.09
CA SER A 2 9.96 9.18 5.29
C SER A 2 9.68 7.92 6.09
N ILE A 3 9.84 6.75 5.46
CA ILE A 3 9.77 5.42 6.06
C ILE A 3 11.06 5.17 6.86
N PRO A 4 10.97 4.95 8.18
CA PRO A 4 12.13 4.64 9.03
C PRO A 4 12.84 3.36 8.58
N GLY A 5 14.18 3.35 8.69
CA GLY A 5 14.99 2.17 8.34
C GLY A 5 15.21 1.95 6.84
N LEU A 6 14.55 2.73 5.96
CA LEU A 6 14.78 2.64 4.52
C LEU A 6 15.99 3.48 4.11
N ASN A 7 16.91 2.87 3.35
CA ASN A 7 18.03 3.59 2.77
C ASN A 7 17.66 4.21 1.40
N TYR A 8 17.41 5.52 1.39
CA TYR A 8 17.00 6.29 0.19
C TYR A 8 18.14 6.57 -0.79
N THR A 9 19.40 6.41 -0.38
CA THR A 9 20.57 6.81 -1.18
C THR A 9 20.79 5.93 -2.42
N ARG A 10 20.21 4.73 -2.47
CA ARG A 10 20.54 3.71 -3.48
C ARG A 10 19.61 3.65 -4.69
N LYS A 11 18.42 4.27 -4.65
CA LYS A 11 17.37 3.97 -5.64
C LYS A 11 16.43 5.10 -6.07
N GLY A 12 16.78 6.36 -5.82
CA GLY A 12 15.95 7.51 -6.19
C GLY A 12 14.74 7.65 -5.26
N ASN A 13 14.30 8.88 -5.03
CA ASN A 13 13.11 9.16 -4.23
C ASN A 13 11.88 8.72 -5.04
N VAL A 14 11.35 7.52 -4.77
CA VAL A 14 10.04 7.12 -5.29
C VAL A 14 8.99 7.91 -4.51
N GLY A 15 8.18 8.69 -5.22
CA GLY A 15 7.07 9.40 -4.61
C GLY A 15 6.10 8.42 -3.99
N HIS A 16 5.71 8.68 -2.75
CA HIS A 16 4.80 7.82 -2.03
C HIS A 16 3.93 8.64 -1.07
N HIS A 17 2.68 8.26 -1.01
CA HIS A 17 1.63 8.93 -0.26
C HIS A 17 0.86 7.91 0.57
N ALA A 18 0.50 8.29 1.78
CA ALA A 18 -0.35 7.47 2.64
C ALA A 18 -1.39 8.38 3.26
N GLY A 19 -2.60 7.85 3.47
CA GLY A 19 -3.66 8.64 4.07
C GLY A 19 -4.95 7.87 4.27
N TYR A 20 -5.98 8.64 4.62
CA TYR A 20 -7.31 8.13 4.87
C TYR A 20 -8.29 8.74 3.88
N TYR A 21 -9.18 7.92 3.34
CA TYR A 21 -10.32 8.37 2.55
C TYR A 21 -11.61 8.16 3.35
N ASN A 22 -12.41 9.21 3.50
CA ASN A 22 -13.69 9.15 4.22
C ASN A 22 -14.77 8.54 3.33
N ILE A 23 -15.52 7.57 3.85
CA ILE A 23 -16.61 6.94 3.10
C ILE A 23 -17.85 7.84 3.18
N VAL A 24 -18.39 8.24 2.01
CA VAL A 24 -19.47 9.23 1.84
C VAL A 24 -20.75 8.92 2.65
N HIS A 25 -20.95 7.67 3.06
CA HIS A 25 -22.12 7.23 3.84
C HIS A 25 -21.79 6.67 5.23
N SER A 26 -20.58 6.92 5.75
CA SER A 26 -20.20 6.49 7.09
C SER A 26 -19.51 7.61 7.85
N ASN A 27 -20.07 7.98 9.01
CA ASN A 27 -19.53 9.04 9.86
C ASN A 27 -18.24 8.62 10.60
N ALA A 28 -17.90 7.32 10.58
CA ALA A 28 -16.74 6.78 11.30
C ALA A 28 -15.82 5.89 10.45
N ALA A 29 -16.29 5.35 9.32
CA ALA A 29 -15.47 4.48 8.50
C ALA A 29 -14.52 5.28 7.60
N ARG A 30 -13.24 4.90 7.65
CA ARG A 30 -12.16 5.45 6.84
C ARG A 30 -11.44 4.30 6.13
N LEU A 31 -11.09 4.50 4.87
CA LEU A 31 -10.21 3.60 4.13
C LEU A 31 -8.78 4.09 4.25
N VAL A 32 -7.86 3.21 4.67
CA VAL A 32 -6.43 3.52 4.65
C VAL A 32 -5.90 3.19 3.28
N TYR A 33 -5.17 4.12 2.67
CA TYR A 33 -4.51 3.88 1.39
C TYR A 33 -3.01 4.15 1.47
N TYR A 34 -2.26 3.40 0.66
CA TYR A 34 -0.85 3.61 0.41
C TYR A 34 -0.63 3.66 -1.10
N PHE A 35 -0.07 4.75 -1.59
CA PHE A 35 0.21 4.98 -3.00
C PHE A 35 1.73 5.06 -3.23
N PHE A 36 2.20 4.38 -4.26
CA PHE A 36 3.57 4.43 -4.73
C PHE A 36 3.59 4.77 -6.22
N GLU A 37 4.31 5.84 -6.56
CA GLU A 37 4.50 6.26 -7.93
C GLU A 37 5.35 5.27 -8.71
N SER A 38 5.12 5.19 -10.01
CA SER A 38 5.97 4.41 -10.88
C SER A 38 7.40 4.97 -10.90
N ARG A 39 8.37 4.07 -10.87
CA ARG A 39 9.79 4.42 -10.95
C ARG A 39 10.22 4.86 -12.35
N GLU A 40 9.62 4.29 -13.39
CA GLU A 40 10.07 4.48 -14.77
C GLU A 40 9.37 5.69 -15.40
N ARG A 41 8.03 5.74 -15.38
CA ARG A 41 7.29 6.86 -15.97
C ARG A 41 6.01 7.22 -15.21
N GLY A 42 5.73 8.51 -15.10
CA GLY A 42 4.51 9.00 -14.44
C GLY A 42 3.21 8.60 -15.15
N ASP A 43 3.27 8.28 -16.45
CA ASP A 43 2.14 7.84 -17.27
C ASP A 43 1.92 6.32 -17.29
N ASP A 44 2.71 5.56 -16.51
CA ASP A 44 2.52 4.13 -16.32
C ASP A 44 1.12 3.81 -15.73
N PRO A 45 0.56 2.62 -16.01
CA PRO A 45 -0.79 2.27 -15.62
C PRO A 45 -1.00 2.35 -14.10
N VAL A 46 -2.20 2.74 -13.69
CA VAL A 46 -2.61 2.71 -12.29
C VAL A 46 -3.11 1.31 -11.93
N VAL A 47 -2.49 0.69 -10.94
CA VAL A 47 -2.87 -0.62 -10.41
C VAL A 47 -3.49 -0.45 -9.03
N LEU A 48 -4.69 -0.98 -8.85
CA LEU A 48 -5.34 -1.07 -7.55
C LEU A 48 -5.14 -2.46 -6.96
N TRP A 49 -4.52 -2.54 -5.79
CA TRP A 49 -4.30 -3.80 -5.07
C TRP A 49 -5.21 -3.91 -3.85
N LEU A 50 -5.99 -4.98 -3.83
CA LEU A 50 -6.89 -5.34 -2.73
C LEU A 50 -6.49 -6.71 -2.21
N THR A 51 -6.05 -6.77 -0.96
CA THR A 51 -5.64 -8.04 -0.36
C THR A 51 -6.88 -8.83 0.03
N ARG A 52 -6.84 -10.15 -0.21
CA ARG A 52 -8.00 -11.02 -0.03
C ARG A 52 -8.28 -11.26 1.46
N GLY A 53 -9.56 -11.44 1.78
CA GLY A 53 -10.03 -12.15 2.96
C GLY A 53 -10.39 -11.26 4.16
N PRO A 54 -11.27 -11.73 5.05
CA PRO A 54 -11.56 -11.04 6.30
C PRO A 54 -10.31 -11.05 7.22
N GLY A 55 -9.81 -9.87 7.59
CA GLY A 55 -8.79 -9.71 8.62
C GLY A 55 -7.32 -9.64 8.16
N CYS A 56 -7.03 -9.68 6.85
CA CYS A 56 -5.67 -9.45 6.35
C CYS A 56 -5.48 -7.98 5.93
N SER A 57 -4.45 -7.32 6.49
CA SER A 57 -4.06 -5.98 6.06
C SER A 57 -3.41 -6.01 4.68
N SER A 58 -3.70 -5.00 3.86
CA SER A 58 -2.99 -4.78 2.60
C SER A 58 -1.54 -4.36 2.76
N GLU A 59 -1.12 -4.01 3.98
CA GLU A 59 0.28 -3.76 4.31
C GLU A 59 1.15 -5.02 4.14
N LEU A 60 0.58 -6.23 4.27
CA LEU A 60 1.32 -7.46 3.99
C LEU A 60 1.81 -7.53 2.54
N ALA A 61 0.98 -7.08 1.59
CA ALA A 61 1.36 -7.08 0.17
C ALA A 61 2.51 -6.08 -0.12
N ILE A 62 2.57 -4.99 0.64
CA ILE A 62 3.61 -3.96 0.54
C ILE A 62 4.99 -4.52 0.91
N PHE A 63 5.07 -5.48 1.85
CA PHE A 63 6.33 -6.02 2.37
C PHE A 63 6.68 -7.44 1.94
N TYR A 64 5.68 -8.27 1.61
CA TYR A 64 5.88 -9.71 1.38
C TYR A 64 5.44 -10.21 0.01
N GLU A 65 4.68 -9.42 -0.75
CA GLU A 65 4.20 -9.84 -2.08
C GLU A 65 4.85 -9.01 -3.19
N ASN A 66 4.09 -8.08 -3.79
CA ASN A 66 4.47 -7.31 -4.96
C ASN A 66 4.85 -5.86 -4.64
N GLY A 67 4.95 -5.53 -3.36
CA GLY A 67 5.26 -4.18 -2.90
C GLY A 67 6.67 -3.70 -3.17
N PRO A 68 6.92 -2.41 -2.93
CA PRO A 68 8.20 -1.77 -3.16
C PRO A 68 9.29 -2.20 -2.18
N PHE A 69 8.93 -2.84 -1.07
CA PHE A 69 9.86 -3.20 0.00
C PHE A 69 9.85 -4.70 0.27
N LYS A 70 10.94 -5.17 0.88
CA LYS A 70 11.05 -6.49 1.48
C LYS A 70 11.95 -6.43 2.70
N PHE A 71 11.77 -7.37 3.62
CA PHE A 71 12.72 -7.59 4.70
C PHE A 71 13.89 -8.44 4.19
N ALA A 72 15.11 -8.01 4.49
CA ALA A 72 16.30 -8.84 4.34
C ALA A 72 16.49 -9.74 5.57
N ASP A 73 17.41 -10.70 5.50
CA ASP A 73 17.65 -11.68 6.58
C ASP A 73 18.11 -11.03 7.90
N ASP A 74 18.70 -9.84 7.82
CA ASP A 74 19.09 -9.01 8.96
C ASP A 74 17.95 -8.12 9.49
N MET A 75 16.71 -8.37 9.04
CA MET A 75 15.50 -7.59 9.32
C MET A 75 15.56 -6.14 8.83
N SER A 76 16.54 -5.77 8.00
CA SER A 76 16.58 -4.45 7.39
C SER A 76 15.52 -4.32 6.29
N LEU A 77 14.94 -3.12 6.17
CA LEU A 77 13.99 -2.81 5.11
C LEU A 77 14.75 -2.43 3.84
N VAL A 78 14.61 -3.24 2.80
CA VAL A 78 15.30 -3.02 1.52
C VAL A 78 14.31 -2.92 0.37
N TRP A 79 14.73 -2.28 -0.72
CA TRP A 79 13.93 -2.20 -1.93
C TRP A 79 13.72 -3.57 -2.57
N ASN A 80 12.48 -3.87 -2.93
CA ASN A 80 12.15 -5.03 -3.74
C ASN A 80 12.62 -4.80 -5.19
N ASN A 81 13.35 -5.78 -5.73
CA ASN A 81 13.78 -5.77 -7.12
C ASN A 81 12.69 -6.26 -8.09
N HIS A 82 11.63 -6.88 -7.59
CA HIS A 82 10.49 -7.38 -8.39
C HIS A 82 9.17 -6.68 -8.01
N GLY A 83 9.25 -5.54 -7.33
CA GLY A 83 8.07 -4.76 -6.94
C GLY A 83 7.37 -4.12 -8.14
N TRP A 84 6.04 -4.08 -8.10
CA TRP A 84 5.21 -3.60 -9.21
C TRP A 84 5.27 -2.08 -9.42
N TYR A 85 5.70 -1.33 -8.41
CA TYR A 85 6.01 0.11 -8.51
C TYR A 85 7.04 0.45 -9.59
N LYS A 86 7.75 -0.54 -10.15
CA LYS A 86 8.69 -0.29 -11.25
C LYS A 86 8.01 0.00 -12.59
N VAL A 87 6.79 -0.49 -12.80
CA VAL A 87 6.10 -0.44 -14.09
C VAL A 87 4.65 0.03 -13.95
N SER A 88 4.28 0.52 -12.77
CA SER A 88 2.92 0.95 -12.46
C SER A 88 2.88 1.92 -11.30
N ASN A 89 1.89 2.79 -11.35
CA ASN A 89 1.44 3.62 -10.24
C ASN A 89 0.53 2.74 -9.38
N ILE A 90 0.97 2.29 -8.21
CA ILE A 90 0.24 1.26 -7.44
C ILE A 90 -0.38 1.82 -6.16
N ILE A 91 -1.67 1.53 -5.96
CA ILE A 91 -2.47 1.91 -4.80
C ILE A 91 -2.87 0.66 -4.03
N TYR A 92 -2.48 0.57 -2.78
CA TYR A 92 -2.93 -0.45 -1.82
C TYR A 92 -4.04 0.14 -0.97
N ILE A 93 -5.17 -0.55 -0.84
CA ILE A 93 -6.28 -0.15 0.04
C ILE A 93 -6.49 -1.20 1.12
N ASP A 94 -6.36 -0.79 2.37
CA ASP A 94 -6.71 -1.64 3.50
C ASP A 94 -8.23 -1.63 3.75
N GLN A 95 -8.85 -2.81 3.63
CA GLN A 95 -10.28 -3.01 3.78
C GLN A 95 -10.72 -3.44 5.19
N GLN A 96 -9.83 -3.54 6.18
CA GLN A 96 -10.17 -4.03 7.52
C GLN A 96 -11.37 -3.30 8.16
N LEU A 97 -11.49 -1.98 7.95
CA LEU A 97 -12.62 -1.18 8.44
C LEU A 97 -13.91 -1.33 7.60
N LEU A 98 -13.78 -1.63 6.31
CA LEU A 98 -14.92 -1.73 5.39
C LEU A 98 -15.78 -2.96 5.68
N LEU A 99 -15.16 -4.11 5.95
CA LEU A 99 -15.90 -5.35 6.18
C LEU A 99 -16.69 -5.31 7.50
N LEU A 100 -16.11 -4.76 8.58
CA LEU A 100 -16.77 -4.59 9.88
C LEU A 100 -17.97 -3.63 9.80
N TYR A 101 -17.88 -2.58 8.98
CA TYR A 101 -19.00 -1.66 8.75
C TYR A 101 -20.14 -2.35 7.98
N ILE A 102 -19.84 -3.14 6.96
CA ILE A 102 -20.85 -3.89 6.19
C ILE A 102 -21.57 -4.92 7.09
N THR A 103 -20.87 -5.58 8.00
CA THR A 103 -21.52 -6.54 8.92
C THR A 103 -22.40 -5.84 9.96
N ARG A 104 -22.02 -4.64 10.43
CA ARG A 104 -22.84 -3.84 11.36
C ARG A 104 -24.10 -3.24 10.74
N ASN A 105 -24.10 -2.98 9.44
CA ASN A 105 -25.26 -2.38 8.74
C ASN A 105 -26.20 -3.44 8.12
N LYS A 106 -25.95 -4.73 8.39
CA LYS A 106 -26.77 -5.87 7.95
C LYS A 106 -27.63 -6.47 9.08
N THR A 107 -27.72 -5.82 10.23
CA THR A 107 -28.61 -6.13 11.36
C THR A 107 -29.42 -4.90 11.72
#